data_AF-A0A7S1XSB2-F1
#
_entry.id   AF-A0A7S1XSB2-F1
#
_cell.length_a   1.000
_cell.length_b   1.000
_cell.length_c   1.000
_cell.angle_alpha   90.00
_cell.angle_beta   90.00
_cell.angle_gamma   90.00
#
_symmetry.space_group_name_H-M   'P 1'
#
loop_
_entity.id
_entity.type
_entity.pdbx_description
1 polymer ?
#
loop_
_entity_poly.entity_id
_entity_poly.type
_entity_poly.pdbx_seq_one_letter_code
_entity_poly.pdbx_strand_id
1 'polypeptide(L)'
;FFFFFFFFFFSFFFFLAMGHGASKEAPAAPAAAVPAGFDDVSGDGGVLRKVTTPGSGDALVDRDIAIVDYEGFEYPSGRKLFAGSDLSIVVGDGSMIKGWDVGLTGMAPGSAAEVILAPEYAYGATGVAPVLSGAASLKFALTVKEKKGNSQAVRIFTDMDPLLPRTPESIRASYTQRQEERRLELEETLGDSMTDKVKRWLGSLYIFGFFSEGAPWYLNPLITFPSILVVVAASSFLLYGSGAVTLERTSTAVPAIETIRKSSTIDDIEDD
;
A
#
# COMPACT_ATOMS: atom_id res chain seq x y z
N PHE A 1 7.75 -2.15 0.04
CA PHE A 1 8.80 -2.33 -0.98
C PHE A 1 9.43 -3.73 -1.01
N PHE A 2 9.07 -4.66 -0.10
CA PHE A 2 9.61 -6.04 -0.08
C PHE A 2 8.64 -7.10 -0.66
N PHE A 3 7.41 -6.72 -1.01
CA PHE A 3 6.37 -7.63 -1.55
C PHE A 3 6.26 -7.59 -3.09
N PHE A 4 6.95 -6.65 -3.74
CA PHE A 4 6.91 -6.43 -5.19
C PHE A 4 7.97 -7.26 -5.96
N PHE A 5 8.90 -7.88 -5.25
CA PHE A 5 10.08 -8.53 -5.86
C PHE A 5 9.89 -10.03 -6.12
N PHE A 6 8.92 -10.68 -5.48
CA PHE A 6 8.75 -12.14 -5.61
C PHE A 6 7.94 -12.54 -6.86
N PHE A 7 7.10 -11.65 -7.39
CA PHE A 7 6.26 -11.96 -8.55
C PHE A 7 6.89 -11.55 -9.90
N PHE A 8 7.87 -10.65 -9.88
CA PHE A 8 8.47 -10.11 -11.11
C PHE A 8 9.50 -11.06 -11.76
N PHE A 9 10.02 -12.04 -11.04
CA PHE A 9 11.03 -12.95 -11.57
C PHE A 9 10.46 -14.13 -12.39
N PHE A 10 9.17 -14.43 -12.26
CA PHE A 10 8.55 -15.56 -12.97
C PHE A 10 7.98 -15.18 -14.35
N SER A 11 7.79 -13.89 -14.63
CA SER A 11 7.19 -13.43 -15.89
C SER A 11 8.22 -13.18 -17.01
N PHE A 12 9.50 -12.97 -16.68
CA PHE A 12 10.48 -12.52 -17.69
C PHE A 12 11.24 -13.66 -18.40
N PHE A 13 11.28 -14.89 -17.86
CA PHE A 13 12.01 -16.00 -18.50
C PHE A 13 11.15 -16.83 -19.48
N PHE A 14 9.84 -16.59 -19.55
CA PHE A 14 8.95 -17.40 -20.37
C PHE A 14 8.82 -16.91 -21.83
N PHE A 15 9.36 -15.74 -22.17
CA PHE A 15 9.19 -15.14 -23.52
C PHE A 15 10.28 -15.54 -24.54
N LEU A 16 11.26 -16.39 -24.19
CA LEU A 16 12.36 -16.74 -25.11
C LEU A 16 12.61 -18.25 -25.29
N ALA A 17 11.63 -19.12 -25.04
CA ALA A 17 11.77 -20.54 -25.36
C ALA A 17 10.54 -21.07 -26.10
N MET A 18 10.75 -21.33 -27.39
CA MET A 18 9.86 -21.96 -28.38
C MET A 18 8.88 -21.00 -29.07
N GLY A 19 8.99 -20.71 -30.37
CA GLY A 19 9.46 -21.57 -31.47
C GLY A 19 8.28 -22.36 -32.02
N HIS A 20 7.90 -22.04 -33.26
CA HIS A 20 6.83 -22.65 -34.06
C HIS A 20 6.61 -24.15 -33.74
N GLY A 21 5.45 -24.48 -33.17
CA GLY A 21 4.99 -25.84 -32.95
C GLY A 21 3.49 -25.91 -33.18
N ALA A 22 3.09 -26.69 -34.18
CA ALA A 22 1.75 -26.79 -34.73
C ALA A 22 0.66 -27.06 -33.67
N SER A 23 -0.48 -26.40 -33.90
CA SER A 23 -1.79 -26.67 -33.33
C SER A 23 -2.09 -28.18 -33.28
N LYS A 24 -1.98 -28.77 -32.09
CA LYS A 24 -2.60 -30.04 -31.79
C LYS A 24 -3.68 -29.78 -30.76
N GLU A 25 -4.88 -29.57 -31.29
CA GLU A 25 -6.15 -29.56 -30.58
C GLU A 25 -6.22 -30.86 -29.76
N ALA A 26 -5.89 -30.76 -28.48
CA ALA A 26 -6.05 -31.84 -27.53
C ALA A 26 -7.55 -31.88 -27.15
N PRO A 27 -8.16 -33.07 -27.08
CA PRO A 27 -9.59 -33.20 -26.90
C PRO A 27 -10.00 -32.52 -25.59
N ALA A 28 -10.93 -31.57 -25.72
CA ALA A 28 -11.61 -30.94 -24.60
C ALA A 28 -12.03 -32.02 -23.61
N ALA A 29 -11.43 -31.98 -22.41
CA ALA A 29 -11.90 -32.78 -21.30
C ALA A 29 -13.41 -32.52 -21.16
N PRO A 30 -14.23 -33.57 -21.03
CA PRO A 30 -15.67 -33.48 -21.20
C PRO A 30 -16.22 -32.39 -20.28
N ALA A 31 -16.96 -31.45 -20.88
CA ALA A 31 -17.79 -30.47 -20.20
C ALA A 31 -18.44 -31.16 -19.00
N ALA A 32 -17.89 -30.91 -17.81
CA ALA A 32 -18.41 -31.46 -16.59
C ALA A 32 -19.83 -30.91 -16.48
N ALA A 33 -20.82 -31.80 -16.55
CA ALA A 33 -22.23 -31.45 -16.40
C ALA A 33 -22.37 -30.48 -15.23
N VAL A 34 -22.98 -29.32 -15.49
CA VAL A 34 -23.18 -28.25 -14.50
C VAL A 34 -23.68 -28.90 -13.21
N PRO A 35 -22.89 -28.89 -12.11
CA PRO A 35 -23.33 -29.48 -10.86
C PRO A 35 -24.60 -28.74 -10.41
N ALA A 36 -25.60 -29.51 -9.97
CA ALA A 36 -26.91 -28.98 -9.65
C ALA A 36 -26.82 -27.79 -8.67
N GLY A 37 -27.35 -26.64 -9.08
CA GLY A 37 -27.37 -25.40 -8.28
C GLY A 37 -26.21 -24.43 -8.50
N PHE A 38 -25.43 -24.61 -9.57
CA PHE A 38 -24.53 -23.57 -10.08
C PHE A 38 -25.12 -22.92 -11.33
N ASP A 39 -25.07 -21.60 -11.39
CA ASP A 39 -25.44 -20.79 -12.54
C ASP A 39 -24.23 -20.62 -13.46
N ASP A 40 -24.43 -20.76 -14.76
CA ASP A 40 -23.39 -20.47 -15.75
C ASP A 40 -23.30 -18.95 -15.99
N VAL A 41 -22.18 -18.36 -15.55
CA VAL A 41 -21.94 -16.90 -15.66
C VAL A 41 -21.27 -16.55 -16.99
N SER A 42 -20.59 -17.52 -17.62
CA SER A 42 -19.86 -17.33 -18.87
C SER A 42 -20.73 -17.61 -20.11
N GLY A 43 -21.75 -18.47 -19.96
CA GLY A 43 -22.68 -18.87 -21.03
C GLY A 43 -22.15 -20.00 -21.92
N ASP A 44 -20.90 -20.40 -21.73
CA ASP A 44 -20.24 -21.53 -22.38
C ASP A 44 -19.97 -22.72 -21.43
N GLY A 45 -20.45 -22.63 -20.18
CA GLY A 45 -20.22 -23.61 -19.13
C GLY A 45 -18.81 -23.57 -18.50
N GLY A 46 -17.98 -22.59 -18.87
CA GLY A 46 -16.60 -22.49 -18.40
C GLY A 46 -16.45 -21.89 -16.99
N VAL A 47 -17.40 -21.06 -16.57
CA VAL A 47 -17.42 -20.41 -15.26
C VAL A 47 -18.79 -20.61 -14.61
N LEU A 48 -18.83 -21.50 -13.62
CA LEU A 48 -20.04 -21.84 -12.91
C LEU A 48 -19.99 -21.19 -11.52
N ARG A 49 -21.02 -20.44 -11.14
CA ARG A 49 -21.08 -19.73 -9.87
C ARG A 49 -22.29 -20.16 -9.06
N LYS A 50 -22.11 -20.29 -7.75
CA LYS A 50 -23.17 -20.47 -6.78
C LYS A 50 -23.00 -19.44 -5.66
N VAL A 51 -23.97 -18.54 -5.52
CA VAL A 51 -23.96 -17.56 -4.43
C VAL A 51 -24.37 -18.25 -3.13
N THR A 52 -23.45 -18.28 -2.16
CA THR A 52 -23.69 -18.89 -0.83
C THR A 52 -24.29 -17.86 0.11
N THR A 53 -23.76 -16.64 0.09
CA THR A 53 -24.22 -15.52 0.93
C THR A 53 -24.42 -14.30 0.04
N PRO A 54 -25.65 -13.75 -0.04
CA PRO A 54 -25.89 -12.50 -0.75
C PRO A 54 -25.22 -11.34 0.01
N GLY A 55 -24.53 -10.48 -0.74
CA GLY A 55 -23.93 -9.26 -0.22
C GLY A 55 -24.93 -8.10 -0.22
N SER A 56 -24.50 -6.97 0.33
CA SER A 56 -25.29 -5.73 0.35
C SER A 56 -24.44 -4.58 -0.18
N GLY A 57 -24.92 -3.91 -1.23
CA GLY A 57 -24.25 -2.77 -1.85
C GLY A 57 -24.22 -2.86 -3.37
N ASP A 58 -23.50 -1.93 -3.98
CA ASP A 58 -23.39 -1.86 -5.43
C ASP A 58 -22.57 -3.04 -5.97
N ALA A 59 -23.12 -3.70 -6.99
CA ALA A 59 -22.44 -4.78 -7.68
C ALA A 59 -21.07 -4.31 -8.23
N LEU A 60 -20.10 -5.22 -8.23
CA LEU A 60 -18.81 -5.03 -8.88
C LEU A 60 -19.01 -4.96 -10.40
N VAL A 61 -18.49 -3.89 -10.99
CA VAL A 61 -18.46 -3.65 -12.43
C VAL A 61 -17.02 -3.78 -12.91
N ASP A 62 -16.85 -3.96 -14.23
CA ASP A 62 -15.54 -3.92 -14.87
C ASP A 62 -14.73 -2.68 -14.42
N ARG A 63 -13.45 -2.91 -14.14
CA ARG A 63 -12.43 -1.97 -13.62
C ARG A 63 -12.62 -1.51 -12.17
N ASP A 64 -13.58 -2.05 -11.43
CA ASP A 64 -13.68 -1.81 -9.99
C ASP A 64 -12.57 -2.52 -9.22
N ILE A 65 -12.08 -1.87 -8.17
CA ILE A 65 -11.13 -2.45 -7.23
C ILE A 65 -11.91 -3.17 -6.13
N ALA A 66 -11.74 -4.49 -6.05
CA ALA A 66 -12.35 -5.34 -5.03
C ALA A 66 -11.28 -5.86 -4.06
N ILE A 67 -11.62 -5.88 -2.77
CA ILE A 67 -10.86 -6.61 -1.76
C ILE A 67 -11.57 -7.94 -1.50
N VAL A 68 -10.87 -9.04 -1.72
CA VAL A 68 -11.45 -10.38 -1.63
C VAL A 68 -10.61 -11.30 -0.74
N ASP A 69 -11.30 -12.15 0.00
CA ASP A 69 -10.73 -13.36 0.60
C ASP A 69 -11.05 -14.55 -0.31
N TYR A 70 -10.11 -15.48 -0.45
CA TYR A 70 -10.30 -16.62 -1.34
C TYR A 70 -9.70 -17.91 -0.80
N GLU A 71 -10.35 -19.01 -1.15
CA GLU A 71 -9.82 -20.35 -0.99
C GLU A 71 -9.97 -21.13 -2.29
N GLY A 72 -8.88 -21.68 -2.80
CA GLY A 72 -8.83 -22.48 -4.03
C GLY A 72 -8.66 -23.96 -3.72
N PHE A 73 -9.49 -24.78 -4.34
CA PHE A 73 -9.52 -26.23 -4.22
C PHE A 73 -9.41 -26.86 -5.61
N GLU A 74 -8.77 -28.02 -5.67
CA GLU A 74 -8.78 -28.88 -6.85
C GLU A 74 -10.15 -29.55 -6.99
N TYR A 75 -10.73 -29.56 -8.18
CA TYR A 75 -12.01 -30.22 -8.46
C TYR A 75 -11.79 -31.43 -9.38
N PRO A 76 -12.37 -32.61 -9.08
CA PRO A 76 -13.34 -32.91 -8.02
C PRO A 76 -12.75 -33.39 -6.68
N SER A 77 -11.42 -33.46 -6.54
CA SER A 77 -10.77 -34.06 -5.36
C SER A 77 -11.04 -33.32 -4.05
N GLY A 78 -11.35 -32.01 -4.11
CA GLY A 78 -11.58 -31.15 -2.94
C GLY A 78 -10.30 -30.78 -2.19
N ARG A 79 -9.12 -31.10 -2.72
CA ARG A 79 -7.84 -30.78 -2.09
C ARG A 79 -7.61 -29.27 -2.11
N LYS A 80 -7.38 -28.66 -0.95
CA LYS A 80 -7.04 -27.22 -0.85
C LYS A 80 -5.66 -26.98 -1.46
N LEU A 81 -5.59 -26.07 -2.42
CA LEU A 81 -4.36 -25.70 -3.13
C LEU A 81 -3.86 -24.32 -2.70
N PHE A 82 -4.79 -23.35 -2.61
CA PHE A 82 -4.47 -21.95 -2.38
C PHE A 82 -5.42 -21.36 -1.35
N ALA A 83 -4.95 -20.37 -0.59
CA ALA A 83 -5.79 -19.50 0.20
C ALA A 83 -5.10 -18.15 0.37
N GLY A 84 -5.88 -17.10 0.47
CA GLY A 84 -5.38 -15.77 0.75
C GLY A 84 -6.48 -14.87 1.29
N SER A 85 -6.08 -13.81 1.96
CA SER A 85 -6.97 -12.80 2.55
C SER A 85 -6.55 -11.40 2.13
N ASP A 86 -7.52 -10.50 2.08
CA ASP A 86 -7.34 -9.07 1.75
C ASP A 86 -6.63 -8.84 0.40
N LEU A 87 -6.92 -9.71 -0.57
CA LEU A 87 -6.35 -9.59 -1.90
C LEU A 87 -7.05 -8.46 -2.66
N SER A 88 -6.29 -7.44 -3.05
CA SER A 88 -6.78 -6.35 -3.91
C SER A 88 -6.65 -6.75 -5.37
N ILE A 89 -7.78 -6.79 -6.07
CA ILE A 89 -7.85 -7.10 -7.50
C ILE A 89 -8.65 -6.03 -8.23
N VAL A 90 -8.31 -5.79 -9.49
CA VAL A 90 -9.12 -4.97 -10.38
C VAL A 90 -9.94 -5.93 -11.23
N VAL A 91 -11.27 -5.82 -11.18
CA VAL A 91 -12.15 -6.73 -11.92
C VAL A 91 -12.01 -6.44 -13.41
N GLY A 92 -11.74 -7.47 -14.24
CA GLY A 92 -11.76 -7.35 -15.71
C GLY A 92 -10.52 -6.71 -16.35
N ASP A 93 -9.46 -6.48 -15.58
CA ASP A 93 -8.19 -5.97 -16.10
C ASP A 93 -7.25 -7.08 -16.61
N GLY A 94 -7.60 -8.36 -16.39
CA GLY A 94 -6.77 -9.51 -16.74
C GLY A 94 -5.53 -9.70 -15.89
N SER A 95 -5.42 -9.02 -14.74
CA SER A 95 -4.33 -9.24 -13.76
C SER A 95 -4.45 -10.59 -13.05
N MET A 96 -5.65 -11.18 -13.05
CA MET A 96 -5.94 -12.49 -12.46
C MET A 96 -6.37 -13.50 -13.53
N ILE A 97 -6.57 -14.76 -13.14
CA ILE A 97 -7.12 -15.78 -14.05
C ILE A 97 -8.49 -15.35 -14.58
N LYS A 98 -8.76 -15.63 -15.86
CA LYS A 98 -9.97 -15.18 -16.57
C LYS A 98 -11.28 -15.52 -15.85
N GLY A 99 -11.31 -16.66 -15.18
CA GLY A 99 -12.48 -17.10 -14.43
C GLY A 99 -12.83 -16.21 -13.23
N TRP A 100 -11.85 -15.50 -12.66
CA TRP A 100 -12.11 -14.56 -11.57
C TRP A 100 -12.77 -13.29 -12.09
N ASP A 101 -12.34 -12.77 -13.24
CA ASP A 101 -12.96 -11.60 -13.86
C ASP A 101 -14.44 -11.85 -14.13
N VAL A 102 -14.77 -13.00 -14.71
CA VAL A 102 -16.16 -13.40 -14.99
C VAL A 102 -16.93 -13.71 -13.70
N GLY A 103 -16.32 -14.46 -12.76
CA GLY A 103 -16.99 -14.91 -11.55
C GLY A 103 -17.36 -13.79 -10.58
N LEU A 104 -16.49 -12.78 -10.44
CA LEU A 104 -16.67 -11.64 -9.53
C LEU A 104 -17.57 -10.55 -10.10
N THR A 105 -17.67 -10.46 -11.43
CA THR A 105 -18.56 -9.49 -12.08
C THR A 105 -20.00 -9.69 -11.63
N GLY A 106 -20.63 -8.62 -11.18
CA GLY A 106 -22.01 -8.64 -10.66
C GLY A 106 -22.15 -9.06 -9.19
N MET A 107 -21.06 -9.42 -8.50
CA MET A 107 -21.12 -9.71 -7.05
C MET A 107 -21.14 -8.41 -6.23
N ALA A 108 -21.90 -8.39 -5.15
CA ALA A 108 -21.95 -7.24 -4.23
C ALA A 108 -20.89 -7.38 -3.11
N PRO A 109 -20.42 -6.27 -2.52
CA PRO A 109 -19.58 -6.34 -1.32
C PRO A 109 -20.32 -7.06 -0.18
N GLY A 110 -19.58 -7.80 0.64
CA GLY A 110 -20.10 -8.69 1.67
C GLY A 110 -20.68 -10.01 1.15
N SER A 111 -20.66 -10.27 -0.16
CA SER A 111 -21.14 -11.55 -0.71
C SER A 111 -20.08 -12.65 -0.66
N ALA A 112 -20.54 -13.88 -0.54
CA ALA A 112 -19.70 -15.08 -0.66
C ALA A 112 -20.28 -16.00 -1.73
N ALA A 113 -19.43 -16.48 -2.64
CA ALA A 113 -19.83 -17.39 -3.71
C ALA A 113 -18.78 -18.48 -3.94
N GLU A 114 -19.25 -19.65 -4.34
CA GLU A 114 -18.41 -20.72 -4.88
C GLU A 114 -18.38 -20.62 -6.40
N VAL A 115 -17.20 -20.62 -6.98
CA VAL A 115 -16.97 -20.53 -8.42
C VAL A 115 -16.16 -21.73 -8.89
N ILE A 116 -16.69 -22.50 -9.83
CA ILE A 116 -15.98 -23.59 -10.49
C ILE A 116 -15.50 -23.09 -11.85
N LEU A 117 -14.21 -23.27 -12.09
CA LEU A 117 -13.52 -22.82 -13.29
C LEU A 117 -13.02 -24.02 -14.08
N ALA A 118 -13.42 -24.07 -15.35
CA ALA A 118 -12.83 -24.96 -16.32
C ALA A 118 -11.34 -24.61 -16.54
N PRO A 119 -10.51 -25.55 -17.02
CA PRO A 119 -9.08 -25.32 -17.19
C PRO A 119 -8.77 -24.08 -18.03
N GLU A 120 -9.55 -23.80 -19.07
CA GLU A 120 -9.40 -22.67 -19.99
C GLU A 120 -9.55 -21.31 -19.31
N TYR A 121 -10.35 -21.26 -18.24
CA TYR A 121 -10.58 -20.08 -17.40
C TYR A 121 -9.65 -20.01 -16.18
N ALA A 122 -8.84 -21.05 -15.96
CA ALA A 122 -7.87 -21.17 -14.87
C ALA A 122 -6.42 -21.15 -15.41
N TYR A 123 -5.70 -22.27 -15.32
CA TYR A 123 -4.28 -22.40 -15.70
C TYR A 123 -4.04 -23.21 -16.99
N GLY A 124 -5.11 -23.57 -17.70
CA GLY A 124 -5.08 -24.28 -18.97
C GLY A 124 -4.50 -25.70 -18.90
N ALA A 125 -4.13 -26.22 -20.07
CA ALA A 125 -3.52 -27.53 -20.22
C ALA A 125 -2.08 -27.60 -19.65
N THR A 126 -1.42 -26.46 -19.52
CA THR A 126 -0.06 -26.37 -18.96
C THR A 126 -0.04 -26.59 -17.45
N GLY A 127 -1.10 -26.17 -16.74
CA GLY A 127 -1.20 -26.31 -15.29
C GLY A 127 -0.10 -25.55 -14.55
N VAL A 128 0.08 -25.87 -13.26
CA VAL A 128 1.13 -25.30 -12.40
C VAL A 128 1.81 -26.45 -11.67
N ALA A 129 2.84 -27.04 -12.27
CA ALA A 129 3.62 -28.08 -11.61
C ALA A 129 4.39 -27.51 -10.41
N PRO A 130 4.47 -28.18 -9.24
CA PRO A 130 3.94 -29.51 -8.88
C PRO A 130 2.53 -29.48 -8.23
N VAL A 131 1.90 -28.31 -8.15
CA VAL A 131 0.67 -28.09 -7.36
C VAL A 131 -0.58 -28.57 -8.09
N LEU A 132 -0.66 -28.33 -9.40
CA LEU A 132 -1.82 -28.62 -10.24
C LEU A 132 -1.39 -29.36 -11.51
N SER A 133 -2.00 -30.51 -11.77
CA SER A 133 -1.84 -31.22 -13.05
C SER A 133 -2.50 -30.44 -14.18
N GLY A 134 -1.90 -30.49 -15.37
CA GLY A 134 -2.47 -29.87 -16.57
C GLY A 134 -3.91 -30.32 -16.82
N ALA A 135 -4.77 -29.38 -17.22
CA ALA A 135 -6.20 -29.60 -17.49
C ALA A 135 -7.10 -29.92 -16.27
N ALA A 136 -6.66 -29.64 -15.03
CA ALA A 136 -7.52 -29.76 -13.86
C ALA A 136 -8.48 -28.56 -13.71
N SER A 137 -9.73 -28.82 -13.34
CA SER A 137 -10.70 -27.78 -12.97
C SER A 137 -10.47 -27.33 -11.53
N LEU A 138 -10.78 -26.07 -11.24
CA LEU A 138 -10.60 -25.48 -9.91
C LEU A 138 -11.92 -25.03 -9.32
N LYS A 139 -12.10 -25.22 -8.02
CA LYS A 139 -13.19 -24.63 -7.25
C LYS A 139 -12.64 -23.55 -6.34
N PHE A 140 -13.15 -22.34 -6.45
CA PHE A 140 -12.81 -21.22 -5.59
C PHE A 140 -14.00 -20.86 -4.69
N ALA A 141 -13.75 -20.67 -3.41
CA ALA A 141 -14.65 -19.95 -2.52
C ALA A 141 -14.18 -18.50 -2.44
N LEU A 142 -14.95 -17.56 -2.95
CA LEU A 142 -14.64 -16.14 -3.00
C LEU A 142 -15.56 -15.37 -2.04
N THR A 143 -14.98 -14.54 -1.20
CA THR A 143 -15.71 -13.63 -0.31
C THR A 143 -15.27 -12.21 -0.61
N VAL A 144 -16.20 -11.37 -1.07
CA VAL A 144 -15.94 -9.96 -1.34
C VAL A 144 -16.10 -9.20 -0.03
N LYS A 145 -15.02 -8.58 0.47
CA LYS A 145 -15.07 -7.74 1.68
C LYS A 145 -15.54 -6.34 1.37
N GLU A 146 -14.89 -5.69 0.40
CA GLU A 146 -15.07 -4.27 0.14
C GLU A 146 -14.88 -3.95 -1.35
N LYS A 147 -15.59 -2.92 -1.82
CA LYS A 147 -15.43 -2.29 -3.13
C LYS A 147 -14.80 -0.91 -2.94
N LYS A 148 -13.59 -0.70 -3.47
CA LYS A 148 -12.83 0.57 -3.37
C LYS A 148 -13.12 1.57 -4.51
N GLY A 149 -14.01 1.22 -5.44
CA GLY A 149 -14.40 2.06 -6.58
C GLY A 149 -13.60 1.78 -7.85
N ASN A 150 -13.89 2.53 -8.92
CA ASN A 150 -13.34 2.28 -10.25
C ASN A 150 -11.91 2.83 -10.39
N SER A 151 -10.98 1.96 -10.79
CA SER A 151 -9.56 2.28 -10.99
C SER A 151 -9.29 3.43 -11.98
N GLN A 152 -10.20 3.71 -12.92
CA GLN A 152 -10.10 4.84 -13.85
C GLN A 152 -10.92 6.07 -13.44
N ALA A 153 -11.96 5.92 -12.61
CA ALA A 153 -12.74 7.05 -12.12
C ALA A 153 -11.93 7.96 -11.17
N VAL A 154 -10.86 7.42 -10.56
CA VAL A 154 -9.99 8.17 -9.63
C VAL A 154 -9.20 9.31 -10.29
N ARG A 155 -9.28 9.54 -11.62
CA ARG A 155 -8.75 10.77 -12.26
C ARG A 155 -9.59 11.32 -13.41
N ILE A 156 -10.90 11.08 -13.45
CA ILE A 156 -11.74 11.76 -14.46
C ILE A 156 -12.07 13.13 -13.91
N PHE A 157 -11.20 14.11 -14.20
CA PHE A 157 -11.39 15.55 -14.52
C PHE A 157 -12.53 16.38 -13.85
N THR A 158 -13.36 15.81 -12.97
CA THR A 158 -14.57 16.43 -12.43
C THR A 158 -14.22 17.37 -11.27
N ASP A 159 -13.06 17.16 -10.66
CA ASP A 159 -12.45 18.07 -9.68
C ASP A 159 -11.61 19.17 -10.37
N MET A 160 -11.48 19.11 -11.70
CA MET A 160 -10.84 20.14 -12.52
C MET A 160 -11.94 21.02 -13.10
N ASP A 161 -12.45 21.97 -12.30
CA ASP A 161 -13.34 23.01 -12.81
C ASP A 161 -12.64 23.72 -13.99
N PRO A 162 -13.11 23.53 -15.24
CA PRO A 162 -12.41 23.99 -16.43
C PRO A 162 -12.42 25.51 -16.57
N LEU A 163 -13.18 26.21 -15.72
CA LEU A 163 -13.27 27.66 -15.67
C LEU A 163 -12.38 28.29 -14.59
N LEU A 164 -11.76 27.50 -13.71
CA LEU A 164 -10.76 28.03 -12.78
C LEU A 164 -9.46 28.31 -13.55
N PRO A 165 -9.07 29.58 -13.73
CA PRO A 165 -7.82 29.87 -14.41
C PRO A 165 -6.67 29.32 -13.57
N ARG A 166 -5.79 28.54 -14.20
CA ARG A 166 -4.50 28.12 -13.62
C ARG A 166 -3.55 29.32 -13.59
N THR A 167 -3.90 30.32 -12.77
CA THR A 167 -3.01 31.45 -12.50
C THR A 167 -1.92 31.01 -11.52
N PRO A 168 -0.74 31.65 -11.53
CA PRO A 168 0.30 31.42 -10.52
C PRO A 168 -0.19 31.59 -9.08
N GLU A 169 -1.30 32.30 -8.87
CA GLU A 169 -1.92 32.47 -7.55
C GLU A 169 -2.79 31.27 -7.13
N SER A 170 -3.63 30.72 -8.02
CA SER A 170 -4.44 29.53 -7.70
C SER A 170 -3.55 28.30 -7.44
N ILE A 171 -2.42 28.23 -8.14
CA ILE A 171 -1.36 27.25 -7.89
C ILE A 171 -0.79 27.42 -6.48
N ARG A 172 -0.30 28.63 -6.13
CA ARG A 172 0.25 28.93 -4.80
C ARG A 172 -0.75 28.65 -3.69
N ALA A 173 -2.00 29.06 -3.85
CA ALA A 173 -3.07 28.81 -2.87
C ALA A 173 -3.30 27.31 -2.63
N SER A 174 -3.34 26.49 -3.69
CA SER A 174 -3.48 25.02 -3.57
C SER A 174 -2.26 24.34 -2.94
N TYR A 175 -1.06 24.93 -3.08
CA TYR A 175 0.14 24.45 -2.38
C TYR A 175 0.11 24.84 -0.91
N THR A 176 -0.30 26.07 -0.59
CA THR A 176 -0.41 26.54 0.79
C THR A 176 -1.47 25.75 1.54
N GLN A 177 -2.68 25.55 0.98
CA GLN A 177 -3.73 24.72 1.60
C GLN A 177 -3.24 23.31 1.95
N ARG A 178 -2.56 22.62 1.01
CA ARG A 178 -1.99 21.29 1.26
C ARG A 178 -0.89 21.29 2.33
N GLN A 179 -0.14 22.38 2.48
CA GLN A 179 0.85 22.54 3.55
C GLN A 179 0.18 22.78 4.90
N GLU A 180 -0.94 23.49 4.94
CA GLU A 180 -1.69 23.76 6.17
C GLU A 180 -2.44 22.53 6.66
N GLU A 181 -3.14 21.81 5.78
CA GLU A 181 -3.78 20.54 6.11
C GLU A 181 -2.76 19.53 6.61
N ARG A 182 -1.64 19.36 5.88
CA ARG A 182 -0.56 18.48 6.31
C ARG A 182 0.04 18.92 7.64
N ARG A 183 0.15 20.22 7.90
CA ARG A 183 0.66 20.77 9.17
C ARG A 183 -0.31 20.49 10.31
N LEU A 184 -1.62 20.66 10.11
CA LEU A 184 -2.66 20.36 11.09
C LEU A 184 -2.74 18.85 11.38
N GLU A 185 -2.69 18.03 10.34
CA GLU A 185 -2.60 16.56 10.45
C GLU A 185 -1.30 16.14 11.14
N LEU A 186 -0.15 16.74 10.79
CA LEU A 186 1.10 16.53 11.51
C LEU A 186 0.97 16.97 12.97
N GLU A 187 0.34 18.10 13.26
CA GLU A 187 0.24 18.66 14.61
C GLU A 187 -0.66 17.79 15.51
N GLU A 188 -1.77 17.29 14.97
CA GLU A 188 -2.66 16.32 15.62
C GLU A 188 -1.95 14.97 15.83
N THR A 189 -1.32 14.44 14.78
CA THR A 189 -0.63 13.12 14.84
C THR A 189 0.70 13.17 15.62
N LEU A 190 1.44 14.27 15.60
CA LEU A 190 2.64 14.46 16.43
C LEU A 190 2.27 14.64 17.90
N GLY A 191 1.19 15.37 18.22
CA GLY A 191 0.78 15.57 19.61
C GLY A 191 0.55 14.25 20.33
N ASP A 192 -0.17 13.34 19.70
CA ASP A 192 -0.49 12.02 20.26
C ASP A 192 0.69 11.04 20.14
N SER A 193 1.37 10.99 18.98
CA SER A 193 2.49 10.06 18.76
C SER A 193 3.75 10.41 19.57
N MET A 194 4.06 11.69 19.73
CA MET A 194 5.30 12.13 20.40
C MET A 194 5.17 11.98 21.91
N THR A 195 4.02 12.33 22.51
CA THR A 195 3.79 12.16 23.95
C THR A 195 3.82 10.68 24.35
N ASP A 196 3.24 9.79 23.53
CA ASP A 196 3.26 8.36 23.77
C ASP A 196 4.63 7.71 23.52
N LYS A 197 5.37 8.16 22.52
CA LYS A 197 6.76 7.72 22.30
C LYS A 197 7.66 8.18 23.44
N VAL A 198 7.49 9.39 23.97
CA VAL A 198 8.24 9.91 25.12
C VAL A 198 7.91 9.14 26.39
N LYS A 199 6.63 8.85 26.66
CA LYS A 199 6.22 8.00 27.79
C LYS A 199 6.80 6.59 27.69
N ARG A 200 6.75 5.96 26.51
CA ARG A 200 7.36 4.64 26.26
C ARG A 200 8.88 4.67 26.36
N TRP A 201 9.53 5.72 25.87
CA TRP A 201 10.97 5.89 25.96
C TRP A 201 11.42 6.13 27.41
N LEU A 202 10.68 6.93 28.19
CA LEU A 202 10.91 7.11 29.63
C LEU A 202 10.68 5.81 30.42
N GLY A 203 9.64 5.04 30.09
CA GLY A 203 9.42 3.71 30.66
C GLY A 203 10.49 2.69 30.25
N SER A 204 11.06 2.84 29.04
CA SER A 204 12.18 2.03 28.53
C SER A 204 13.52 2.38 29.18
N LEU A 205 13.68 3.59 29.72
CA LEU A 205 14.85 3.98 30.50
C LEU A 205 14.76 3.52 31.97
N TYR A 206 13.70 2.79 32.34
CA TYR A 206 13.53 2.17 33.65
C TYR A 206 14.43 0.92 33.79
N ILE A 207 15.75 1.15 33.90
CA ILE A 207 16.80 0.11 33.97
C ILE A 207 17.12 -0.33 35.41
N PHE A 208 16.54 0.28 36.45
CA PHE A 208 16.85 -0.08 37.84
C PHE A 208 15.73 -0.88 38.51
N GLY A 209 15.71 -2.19 38.28
CA GLY A 209 15.12 -3.17 39.20
C GLY A 209 15.92 -3.36 40.49
N PHE A 210 16.46 -2.28 41.07
CA PHE A 210 17.39 -2.32 42.22
C PHE A 210 16.79 -1.77 43.53
N PHE A 211 15.62 -1.15 43.51
CA PHE A 211 14.92 -0.70 44.73
C PHE A 211 13.47 -1.17 44.71
N SER A 212 13.27 -2.40 45.17
CA SER A 212 11.97 -2.93 45.57
C SER A 212 11.63 -2.42 46.97
N GLU A 213 10.40 -1.92 47.12
CA GLU A 213 9.67 -1.57 48.35
C GLU A 213 10.10 -0.31 49.13
N GLY A 214 9.25 0.72 49.07
CA GLY A 214 9.19 1.79 50.09
C GLY A 214 10.07 3.03 49.89
N ALA A 215 10.37 3.47 48.67
CA ALA A 215 11.21 4.65 48.46
C ALA A 215 10.47 5.98 48.80
N PRO A 216 11.05 6.87 49.62
CA PRO A 216 10.46 8.16 49.99
C PRO A 216 10.33 9.13 48.81
N TRP A 217 9.39 10.07 48.89
CA TRP A 217 8.89 10.92 47.79
C TRP A 217 9.95 11.69 46.99
N TYR A 218 11.14 11.92 47.55
CA TYR A 218 12.24 12.63 46.90
C TYR A 218 13.14 11.74 46.02
N LEU A 219 12.94 10.42 45.98
CA LEU A 219 13.65 9.51 45.07
C LEU A 219 12.87 9.24 43.77
N ASN A 220 11.76 9.95 43.55
CA ASN A 220 10.98 9.79 42.32
C ASN A 220 11.77 10.33 41.12
N PRO A 221 12.10 9.49 40.11
CA PRO A 221 12.91 9.90 38.96
C PRO A 221 12.28 11.05 38.15
N LEU A 222 10.96 11.22 38.19
CA LEU A 222 10.28 12.37 37.60
C LEU A 222 10.61 13.71 38.29
N ILE A 223 11.15 13.68 39.51
CA ILE A 223 11.53 14.85 40.31
C ILE A 223 13.05 14.98 40.44
N THR A 224 13.78 13.87 40.63
CA THR A 224 15.23 13.88 40.83
C THR A 224 16.03 14.16 39.56
N PHE A 225 15.61 13.65 38.39
CA PHE A 225 16.34 13.95 37.15
C PHE A 225 16.26 15.43 36.76
N PRO A 226 15.09 16.09 36.79
CA PRO A 226 15.01 17.53 36.56
C PRO A 226 15.78 18.34 37.62
N SER A 227 15.75 17.95 38.90
CA SER A 227 16.44 18.70 39.94
C SER A 227 17.97 18.64 39.80
N ILE A 228 18.53 17.50 39.39
CA ILE A 228 19.96 17.37 39.07
C ILE A 228 20.35 18.31 37.92
N LEU A 229 19.54 18.37 36.85
CA LEU A 229 19.81 19.28 35.72
C LEU A 229 19.74 20.74 36.14
N VAL A 230 18.82 21.11 37.03
CA VAL A 230 18.75 22.47 37.59
C VAL A 230 19.98 22.79 38.43
N VAL A 231 20.47 21.85 39.24
CA VAL A 231 21.70 22.03 40.05
C VAL A 231 22.93 22.20 39.15
N VAL A 232 23.05 21.39 38.09
CA VAL A 232 24.15 21.50 37.12
C VAL A 232 24.06 22.81 36.33
N ALA A 233 22.86 23.22 35.92
CA ALA A 233 22.64 24.49 35.23
C ALA A 233 22.99 25.69 36.12
N ALA A 234 22.59 25.66 37.40
CA ALA A 234 22.95 26.70 38.37
C ALA A 234 24.46 26.75 38.64
N SER A 235 25.12 25.58 38.76
CA SER A 235 26.57 25.48 38.90
C SER A 235 27.29 26.03 37.66
N SER A 236 26.85 25.66 36.46
CA SER A 236 27.39 26.19 35.20
C SER A 236 27.19 27.70 35.09
N PHE A 237 26.01 28.20 35.45
CA PHE A 237 25.71 29.63 35.44
C PHE A 237 26.61 30.43 36.41
N LEU A 238 26.89 29.89 37.60
CA LEU A 238 27.84 30.47 38.55
C LEU A 238 29.28 30.48 38.01
N LEU A 239 29.67 29.43 37.28
CA LEU A 239 31.00 29.35 36.65
C LEU A 239 31.15 30.32 35.47
N TYR A 240 30.10 30.50 34.66
CA TYR A 240 30.09 31.51 33.60
C TYR A 240 30.06 32.94 34.16
N GLY A 241 29.28 33.18 35.22
CA GLY A 241 29.18 34.49 35.86
C GLY A 241 30.44 34.92 36.62
N SER A 242 31.26 33.97 37.07
CA SER A 242 32.55 34.25 37.73
C SER A 242 33.71 34.53 36.75
N GLY A 243 33.46 34.46 35.43
CA GLY A 243 34.44 34.83 34.41
C GLY A 243 35.57 33.80 34.18
N ALA A 244 35.41 32.58 34.70
CA ALA A 244 36.44 31.53 34.60
C ALA A 244 36.60 30.92 33.19
N VAL A 245 35.69 31.21 32.25
CA VAL A 245 35.70 30.66 30.89
C VAL A 245 35.67 31.78 29.85
N THR A 246 36.82 32.10 29.28
CA THR A 246 36.95 32.96 28.09
C THR A 246 36.87 32.12 26.82
N LEU A 247 35.78 32.26 26.06
CA LEU A 247 35.61 31.65 24.74
C LEU A 247 36.31 32.51 23.68
N GLU A 248 37.45 32.06 23.16
CA GLU A 248 38.05 32.67 21.97
C GLU A 248 37.21 32.32 20.72
N ARG A 249 36.58 33.32 20.11
CA ARG A 249 35.89 33.17 18.82
C ARG A 249 36.90 33.14 17.68
N THR A 250 37.18 31.99 17.09
CA THR A 250 37.81 31.89 15.77
C THR A 250 36.76 32.14 14.68
N SER A 251 36.66 33.39 14.24
CA SER A 251 35.88 33.79 13.06
C SER A 251 36.76 33.68 11.81
N THR A 252 36.64 32.60 11.05
CA THR A 252 37.12 32.56 9.65
C THR A 252 35.93 32.79 8.71
N ALA A 253 35.79 34.02 8.25
CA ALA A 253 34.85 34.40 7.20
C ALA A 253 35.33 33.86 5.84
N VAL A 254 34.42 33.25 5.07
CA VAL A 254 34.67 32.73 3.72
C VAL A 254 34.22 33.78 2.68
N PRO A 255 35.11 34.40 1.88
CA PRO A 255 34.72 35.31 0.81
C PRO A 255 34.69 34.55 -0.53
N ALA A 256 33.53 33.98 -0.89
CA ALA A 256 33.35 33.29 -2.18
C ALA A 256 32.20 33.85 -3.04
N ILE A 257 31.49 34.89 -2.57
CA ILE A 257 30.25 35.36 -3.23
C ILE A 257 30.49 36.55 -4.18
N GLU A 258 31.60 37.28 -4.07
CA GLU A 258 31.83 38.46 -4.92
C GLU A 258 32.27 38.14 -6.36
N THR A 259 32.80 36.95 -6.62
CA THR A 259 33.35 36.61 -7.94
C THR A 259 32.29 36.32 -8.99
N ILE A 260 31.06 35.98 -8.60
CA ILE A 260 29.98 35.64 -9.55
C ILE A 260 29.27 36.89 -10.09
N ARG A 261 29.28 38.02 -9.35
CA ARG A 261 28.61 39.25 -9.79
C ARG A 261 29.34 39.97 -10.93
N LYS A 262 30.63 39.70 -11.16
CA LYS A 262 31.45 40.46 -12.12
C LYS A 262 31.45 39.89 -13.55
N SER A 263 30.85 38.73 -13.81
CA SER A 263 30.85 38.10 -15.14
C SER A 263 29.56 38.24 -15.94
N SER A 264 28.54 38.98 -15.46
CA SER A 264 27.25 39.14 -16.16
C SER A 264 27.02 40.52 -16.78
N THR A 265 28.02 41.41 -16.79
CA THR A 265 27.96 42.66 -17.57
C THR A 265 28.64 42.39 -18.90
N ILE A 266 27.86 41.90 -19.86
CA ILE A 266 28.21 41.91 -21.29
C ILE A 266 27.58 43.16 -21.88
N ASP A 267 28.45 43.97 -22.47
CA ASP A 267 28.15 45.20 -23.21
C ASP A 267 27.42 44.93 -24.54
N ASP A 268 26.60 45.92 -24.89
CA ASP A 268 26.23 46.42 -26.24
C ASP A 268 25.44 45.54 -27.22
N ILE A 269 24.14 45.86 -27.40
CA ILE A 269 23.51 46.19 -28.70
C ILE A 269 22.32 47.15 -28.44
N GLU A 270 22.44 48.43 -28.81
CA GLU A 270 21.29 49.31 -29.08
C GLU A 270 21.65 50.32 -30.20
N ASP A 271 20.66 50.54 -31.07
CA ASP A 271 20.64 51.27 -32.35
C ASP A 271 21.12 52.74 -32.30
N ASP A 272 21.89 53.18 -33.32
CA ASP A 272 21.54 54.21 -34.33
C ASP A 272 22.74 54.50 -35.27
#